data_AF-A0A4R9BEJ0-F1
#
_entry.id   AF-A0A4R9BEJ0-F1
#
_cell.length_a   1.000
_cell.length_b   1.000
_cell.length_c   1.000
_cell.angle_alpha   90.00
_cell.angle_beta   90.00
_cell.angle_gamma   90.00
#
_symmetry.space_group_name_H-M   'P 1'
#
loop_
_entity.id
_entity.type
_entity.pdbx_description
1 polymer ?
#
loop_
_entity_poly.entity_id
_entity_poly.type
_entity_poly.pdbx_seq_one_letter_code
_entity_poly.pdbx_strand_id
1 'polypeptide(L)'
;MLATAGDNPDRSTTTAPFAALCGVAPIPVSSRTRQRFRLSRGGDRQANASLHRIVLLRKRHMDPRTMAYIDRRTAEGLFDRDIVRWLKRHVANEMFVLLAHPATALPSGPRLRQHRHTVGVVLTEAAKQLDVPYQRLRRLEIGQRAGPNLPYQRKFIGLTPQPNPTQKNRSLLWEHPLRGTRPTVFT
;
A
#
# COMPACT_ATOMS: atom_id res chain seq x y z
N MET A 1 9.74 9.97 -10.88
CA MET A 1 8.86 10.22 -9.73
C MET A 1 9.56 9.96 -8.41
N LEU A 2 9.90 8.71 -8.08
CA LEU A 2 10.69 8.41 -6.88
C LEU A 2 12.10 9.03 -6.96
N ALA A 3 12.73 8.93 -8.14
CA ALA A 3 13.99 9.62 -8.45
C ALA A 3 13.91 11.16 -8.38
N THR A 4 12.70 11.74 -8.52
CA THR A 4 12.52 13.20 -8.60
C THR A 4 12.43 13.83 -7.22
N ALA A 5 11.69 13.20 -6.30
CA ALA A 5 11.67 13.59 -4.89
C ALA A 5 12.99 13.24 -4.18
N GLY A 6 13.67 12.19 -4.63
CA GLY A 6 14.82 11.60 -3.93
C GLY A 6 14.37 10.90 -2.64
N ASP A 7 15.29 10.21 -1.96
CA ASP A 7 15.06 9.60 -0.63
C ASP A 7 14.96 10.65 0.50
N ASN A 8 14.84 11.94 0.16
CA ASN A 8 14.75 13.04 1.11
C ASN A 8 13.45 13.85 0.88
N PRO A 9 12.31 13.40 1.46
CA PRO A 9 11.04 14.10 1.33
C PRO A 9 11.09 15.52 1.93
N ASP A 10 12.02 15.80 2.86
CA ASP A 10 12.16 17.10 3.54
C ASP A 10 12.70 18.20 2.61
N ARG A 11 13.28 17.83 1.45
CA ARG A 11 13.82 18.79 0.48
C ARG A 11 12.75 19.73 -0.09
N SER A 12 11.49 19.32 -0.07
CA SER A 12 10.37 20.17 -0.44
C SER A 12 9.45 20.35 0.77
N THR A 13 9.49 21.52 1.40
CA THR A 13 8.67 21.83 2.57
C THR A 13 7.22 22.18 2.22
N THR A 14 6.90 22.35 0.93
CA THR A 14 5.57 22.76 0.47
C THR A 14 5.26 22.16 -0.91
N THR A 15 3.97 22.02 -1.22
CA THR A 15 3.45 21.55 -2.51
C THR A 15 3.88 22.39 -3.71
N ALA A 16 4.15 23.68 -3.52
CA ALA A 16 4.49 24.60 -4.60
C ALA A 16 5.86 24.28 -5.25
N PRO A 17 6.97 24.21 -4.49
CA PRO A 17 8.27 23.72 -4.97
C PRO A 17 8.19 22.33 -5.61
N PHE A 18 7.43 21.40 -5.02
CA PHE A 18 7.29 20.04 -5.53
C PHE A 18 6.70 20.02 -6.96
N ALA A 19 5.63 20.78 -7.18
CA ALA A 19 5.04 20.88 -8.52
C ALA A 19 5.93 21.60 -9.53
N ALA A 20 6.77 22.55 -9.10
CA ALA A 20 7.75 23.18 -9.97
C ALA A 20 8.80 22.16 -10.43
N LEU A 21 9.29 21.35 -9.49
CA LEU A 21 10.19 20.23 -9.73
C LEU A 21 9.57 19.17 -10.66
N CYS A 22 8.29 18.84 -10.49
CA CYS A 22 7.57 17.94 -11.41
C CYS A 22 7.13 18.61 -12.74
N GLY A 23 7.46 19.89 -12.97
CA GLY A 23 7.11 20.61 -14.21
C GLY A 23 5.62 20.90 -14.40
N VAL A 24 4.81 20.84 -13.33
CA VAL A 24 3.35 21.07 -13.35
C VAL A 24 2.93 22.36 -12.65
N ALA A 25 3.88 23.15 -12.14
CA ALA A 25 3.57 24.47 -11.60
C ALA A 25 2.93 25.36 -12.68
N PRO A 26 1.80 26.02 -12.39
CA PRO A 26 1.20 26.99 -13.30
C PRO A 26 2.11 28.21 -13.40
N ILE A 27 2.50 28.59 -14.61
CA ILE A 27 3.26 29.82 -14.85
C ILE A 27 2.34 30.79 -15.60
N PRO A 28 1.95 31.92 -15.00
CA PRO A 28 1.11 32.89 -15.69
C PRO A 28 1.84 33.45 -16.91
N VAL A 29 1.10 33.66 -18.00
CA VAL A 29 1.54 34.55 -19.08
C VAL A 29 1.14 35.97 -18.67
N SER A 30 1.98 36.97 -18.95
CA SER A 30 1.75 38.36 -18.55
C SER A 30 0.36 38.87 -18.98
N SER A 31 -0.17 39.77 -18.16
CA SER A 31 -1.59 40.03 -17.97
C SER A 31 -2.31 40.66 -19.18
N ARG A 32 -3.37 39.98 -19.65
CA ARG A 32 -4.59 40.68 -20.09
C ARG A 32 -5.80 39.75 -20.01
N THR A 33 -6.71 40.04 -19.09
CA THR A 33 -8.12 39.60 -19.02
C THR A 33 -8.44 38.10 -18.98
N ARG A 34 -7.58 37.20 -19.48
CA ARG A 34 -7.75 35.74 -19.44
C ARG A 34 -6.59 35.12 -18.65
N GLN A 35 -6.90 34.32 -17.63
CA GLN A 35 -5.90 33.55 -16.88
C GLN A 35 -5.39 32.38 -17.73
N ARG A 36 -4.41 32.66 -18.61
CA ARG A 36 -3.71 31.63 -19.38
C ARG A 36 -2.40 31.27 -18.69
N PHE A 37 -2.11 29.98 -18.62
CA PHE A 37 -0.88 29.46 -18.01
C PHE A 37 0.00 28.80 -19.08
N ARG A 38 1.28 29.17 -19.10
CA ARG A 38 2.29 28.50 -19.92
C ARG A 38 2.82 27.24 -19.22
N LEU A 39 3.33 26.31 -20.02
CA LEU A 39 3.98 25.09 -19.56
C LEU A 39 5.34 25.42 -18.92
N SER A 40 5.62 24.84 -17.74
CA SER A 40 6.96 24.86 -17.15
C SER A 40 7.91 23.95 -17.93
N ARG A 41 9.05 24.51 -18.38
CA ARG A 41 10.05 23.76 -19.17
C ARG A 41 11.22 23.18 -18.35
N GLY A 42 11.45 23.69 -17.14
CA GLY A 42 12.62 23.35 -16.32
C GLY A 42 12.43 22.21 -15.30
N GLY A 43 11.25 21.60 -15.23
CA GLY A 43 10.99 20.46 -14.34
C GLY A 43 11.28 19.09 -14.97
N ASP A 44 11.20 18.04 -14.16
CA ASP A 44 11.37 16.65 -14.59
C ASP A 44 10.27 16.23 -15.57
N ARG A 45 10.68 15.91 -16.80
CA ARG A 45 9.80 15.50 -17.90
C ARG A 45 9.20 14.12 -17.69
N GLN A 46 9.92 13.19 -17.07
CA GLN A 46 9.42 11.86 -16.75
C GLN A 46 8.34 11.95 -15.68
N ALA A 47 8.57 12.73 -14.61
CA ALA A 47 7.56 13.00 -13.60
C ALA A 47 6.30 13.63 -14.22
N ASN A 48 6.46 14.66 -15.04
CA ASN A 48 5.34 15.30 -15.73
C ASN A 48 4.54 14.32 -16.63
N ALA A 49 5.23 13.39 -17.30
CA ALA A 49 4.62 12.34 -18.12
C ALA A 49 3.86 11.31 -17.27
N SER A 50 4.42 10.88 -16.13
CA SER A 50 3.73 9.99 -15.20
C SER A 50 2.45 10.61 -14.64
N LEU A 51 2.47 11.90 -14.23
CA LEU A 51 1.26 12.61 -13.78
C LEU A 51 0.21 12.68 -14.88
N HIS A 52 0.64 12.96 -16.11
CA HIS A 52 -0.27 12.96 -17.25
C HIS A 52 -0.92 11.59 -17.45
N ARG A 53 -0.14 10.50 -17.36
CA ARG A 53 -0.67 9.14 -17.48
C ARG A 53 -1.67 8.81 -16.37
N ILE A 54 -1.40 9.20 -15.12
CA ILE A 54 -2.33 9.02 -14.00
C ILE A 54 -3.65 9.73 -14.29
N VAL A 55 -3.61 11.00 -14.71
CA VAL A 55 -4.83 11.77 -15.04
C VAL A 55 -5.60 11.12 -16.18
N LEU A 56 -4.92 10.67 -17.25
CA LEU A 56 -5.57 9.96 -18.35
C LEU A 56 -6.25 8.66 -17.90
N LEU A 57 -5.61 7.90 -17.02
CA LEU A 57 -6.19 6.66 -16.48
C LEU A 57 -7.39 6.97 -15.57
N ARG A 58 -7.30 7.99 -14.70
CA ARG A 58 -8.45 8.43 -13.87
C ARG A 58 -9.63 8.87 -14.74
N LYS A 59 -9.38 9.57 -15.86
CA LYS A 59 -10.41 9.92 -16.84
C LYS A 59 -10.99 8.69 -17.52
N ARG A 60 -10.14 7.79 -18.04
CA ARG A 60 -10.57 6.57 -18.75
C ARG A 60 -11.41 5.64 -17.88
N HIS A 61 -11.04 5.50 -16.61
CA HIS A 61 -11.75 4.64 -15.66
C HIS A 61 -12.90 5.35 -14.93
N MET A 62 -13.27 6.56 -15.36
CA MET A 62 -14.37 7.34 -14.78
C MET A 62 -14.28 7.46 -13.26
N ASP A 63 -13.08 7.79 -12.75
CA ASP A 63 -12.88 8.02 -11.31
C ASP A 63 -13.87 9.10 -10.81
N PRO A 64 -14.78 8.79 -9.87
CA PRO A 64 -15.89 9.67 -9.52
C PRO A 64 -15.45 11.08 -9.09
N ARG A 65 -14.37 11.16 -8.31
CA ARG A 65 -13.81 12.44 -7.84
C ARG A 65 -13.24 13.26 -8.99
N THR A 66 -12.53 12.61 -9.92
CA THR A 66 -11.97 13.28 -11.09
C THR A 66 -13.08 13.75 -12.04
N MET A 67 -14.12 12.94 -12.27
CA MET A 67 -15.25 13.31 -13.14
C MET A 67 -16.01 14.51 -12.58
N ALA A 68 -16.39 14.47 -11.29
CA ALA A 68 -17.08 15.58 -10.64
C ALA A 68 -16.30 16.91 -10.73
N TYR A 69 -14.96 16.85 -10.65
CA TYR A 69 -14.12 18.04 -10.84
C TYR A 69 -14.14 18.53 -12.29
N ILE A 70 -14.06 17.62 -13.27
CA ILE A 70 -14.11 17.96 -14.69
C ILE A 70 -15.46 18.59 -15.04
N ASP A 71 -16.56 17.99 -14.61
CA ASP A 71 -17.91 18.49 -14.88
C ASP A 71 -18.09 19.90 -14.32
N ARG A 72 -17.69 20.11 -13.06
CA ARG A 72 -17.73 21.42 -12.41
C ARG A 72 -16.91 22.47 -13.18
N ARG A 73 -15.67 22.15 -13.57
CA ARG A 73 -14.80 23.11 -14.31
C ARG A 73 -15.25 23.33 -15.76
N THR A 74 -15.90 22.33 -16.35
CA THR A 74 -16.48 22.45 -17.69
C THR A 74 -17.69 23.38 -17.66
N ALA A 75 -18.53 23.28 -16.62
CA ALA A 75 -19.65 24.20 -16.38
C ALA A 75 -19.19 25.65 -16.12
N GLU A 76 -18.02 25.83 -15.52
CA GLU A 76 -17.36 27.13 -15.36
C GLU A 76 -16.75 27.67 -16.68
N GLY A 77 -16.82 26.93 -17.79
CA GLY A 77 -16.36 27.36 -19.11
C GLY A 77 -14.86 27.18 -19.37
N LEU A 78 -14.15 26.38 -18.56
CA LEU A 78 -12.73 26.10 -18.81
C LEU A 78 -12.55 25.09 -19.94
N PHE A 79 -11.51 25.30 -20.75
CA PHE A 79 -11.12 24.34 -21.79
C PHE A 79 -10.50 23.07 -21.18
N ASP A 80 -10.71 21.91 -21.83
CA ASP A 80 -10.19 20.62 -21.36
C ASP A 80 -8.67 20.63 -21.09
N ARG A 81 -7.90 21.35 -21.91
CA ARG A 81 -6.44 21.51 -21.71
C ARG A 81 -6.10 22.18 -20.38
N ASP A 82 -6.89 23.17 -19.98
CA ASP A 82 -6.70 23.87 -18.71
C ASP A 82 -7.14 22.97 -17.55
N ILE A 83 -8.28 22.29 -17.69
CA ILE A 83 -8.78 21.31 -16.70
C ILE A 83 -7.73 20.22 -16.44
N VAL A 84 -7.14 19.64 -17.49
CA VAL A 84 -6.07 18.63 -17.37
C VAL A 84 -4.83 19.20 -16.68
N ARG A 85 -4.45 20.46 -16.95
CA ARG A 85 -3.32 21.10 -16.27
C ARG A 85 -3.59 21.24 -14.76
N TRP A 86 -4.80 21.67 -14.38
CA TRP A 86 -5.23 21.74 -12.99
C TRP A 86 -5.26 20.36 -12.32
N LEU A 87 -5.77 19.34 -13.01
CA LEU A 87 -5.78 17.96 -12.50
C LEU A 87 -4.36 17.44 -12.24
N LYS A 88 -3.41 17.69 -13.15
CA LYS A 88 -2.01 17.29 -12.95
C LYS A 88 -1.40 17.95 -11.71
N ARG A 89 -1.71 19.22 -11.48
CA ARG A 89 -1.30 19.95 -10.27
C ARG A 89 -1.95 19.34 -9.01
N HIS A 90 -3.22 19.01 -9.07
CA HIS A 90 -3.95 18.38 -7.96
C HIS A 90 -3.35 17.00 -7.60
N VAL A 91 -3.10 16.15 -8.61
CA VAL A 91 -2.44 14.86 -8.41
C VAL A 91 -1.03 15.03 -7.84
N ALA A 92 -0.26 16.02 -8.30
CA ALA A 92 1.06 16.29 -7.73
C ALA A 92 0.97 16.70 -6.25
N ASN A 93 -0.03 17.48 -5.86
CA ASN A 93 -0.26 17.83 -4.45
C ASN A 93 -0.64 16.59 -3.63
N GLU A 94 -1.48 15.70 -4.15
CA GLU A 94 -1.80 14.41 -3.51
C GLU A 94 -0.55 13.56 -3.31
N MET A 95 0.29 13.44 -4.33
CA MET A 95 1.55 12.70 -4.25
C MET A 95 2.51 13.32 -3.23
N PHE A 96 2.61 14.65 -3.18
CA PHE A 96 3.42 15.33 -2.17
C PHE A 96 2.98 14.98 -0.75
N VAL A 97 1.67 15.01 -0.47
CA VAL A 97 1.15 14.65 0.86
C VAL A 97 1.50 13.22 1.22
N LEU A 98 1.36 12.27 0.28
CA LEU A 98 1.70 10.86 0.50
C LEU A 98 3.21 10.62 0.70
N LEU A 99 4.06 11.43 0.07
CA LEU A 99 5.51 11.33 0.21
C LEU A 99 6.02 11.97 1.50
N ALA A 100 5.47 13.14 1.87
CA ALA A 100 5.84 13.86 3.09
C ALA A 100 5.27 13.19 4.35
N HIS A 101 4.12 12.54 4.24
CA HIS A 101 3.48 11.78 5.31
C HIS A 101 3.28 10.36 4.83
N PRO A 102 4.36 9.57 4.71
CA PRO A 102 4.22 8.17 4.32
C PRO A 102 3.30 7.52 5.35
N ALA A 103 2.17 6.98 4.89
CA ALA A 103 1.30 6.18 5.73
C ALA A 103 2.19 5.14 6.42
N THR A 104 2.09 5.06 7.76
CA THR A 104 2.91 4.21 8.63
C THR A 104 3.21 2.92 7.89
N ALA A 105 4.48 2.69 7.54
CA ALA A 105 4.89 1.61 6.67
C ALA A 105 4.19 0.33 7.12
N LEU A 106 3.17 -0.09 6.36
CA LEU A 106 2.41 -1.28 6.70
C LEU A 106 3.45 -2.40 6.85
N PRO A 107 3.40 -3.19 7.93
CA PRO A 107 4.45 -4.16 8.22
C PRO A 107 4.73 -4.96 6.95
N SER A 108 5.99 -4.89 6.51
CA SER A 108 6.46 -5.63 5.35
C SER A 108 6.18 -7.11 5.57
N GLY A 109 6.02 -7.89 4.49
CA GLY A 109 5.78 -9.33 4.57
C GLY A 109 6.61 -10.06 5.64
N PRO A 110 7.94 -9.83 5.69
CA PRO A 110 8.80 -10.40 6.74
C PRO A 110 8.42 -10.00 8.17
N ARG A 111 8.00 -8.75 8.40
CA ARG A 111 7.55 -8.27 9.73
C ARG A 111 6.22 -8.89 10.14
N LEU A 112 5.29 -9.12 9.20
CA LEU A 112 4.04 -9.84 9.46
C LEU A 112 4.31 -11.28 9.92
N ARG A 113 5.25 -11.95 9.23
CA ARG A 113 5.68 -13.30 9.58
C ARG A 113 6.33 -13.33 10.97
N GLN A 114 7.25 -12.41 11.26
CA GLN A 114 7.88 -12.29 12.57
C GLN A 114 6.83 -12.10 13.67
N HIS A 115 5.91 -11.15 13.51
CA HIS A 115 4.86 -10.90 14.49
C HIS A 115 4.00 -12.14 14.75
N ARG A 116 3.59 -12.86 13.69
CA ARG A 116 2.84 -14.11 13.83
C ARG A 116 3.63 -15.17 14.61
N HIS A 117 4.93 -15.30 14.36
CA HIS A 117 5.80 -16.21 15.13
C HIS A 117 5.93 -15.79 16.59
N THR A 118 6.05 -14.49 16.88
CA THR A 118 6.09 -13.96 18.26
C THR A 118 4.79 -14.25 19.02
N VAL A 119 3.63 -14.12 18.37
CA VAL A 119 2.32 -14.46 18.96
C VAL A 119 2.09 -15.98 19.02
N GLY A 120 2.90 -16.78 18.30
CA GLY A 120 2.81 -18.25 18.33
C GLY A 120 1.65 -18.83 17.51
N VAL A 121 1.14 -18.10 16.52
CA VAL A 121 -0.03 -18.51 15.72
C VAL A 121 0.42 -19.20 14.41
N VAL A 122 -0.23 -20.32 14.07
CA VAL A 122 0.01 -21.02 12.79
C VAL A 122 -0.61 -20.22 11.64
N LEU A 123 0.03 -20.22 10.47
CA LEU A 123 -0.41 -19.44 9.30
C LEU A 123 -1.87 -19.69 8.91
N THR A 124 -2.34 -20.93 9.02
CA THR A 124 -3.74 -21.32 8.75
C THR A 124 -4.72 -20.65 9.71
N GLU A 125 -4.34 -20.50 10.98
CA GLU A 125 -5.18 -19.89 12.01
C GLU A 125 -5.19 -18.38 11.87
N ALA A 126 -4.03 -17.77 11.61
CA ALA A 126 -3.94 -16.36 11.27
C ALA A 126 -4.80 -16.02 10.04
N ALA A 127 -4.82 -16.89 9.02
CA ALA A 127 -5.66 -16.71 7.84
C ALA A 127 -7.16 -16.70 8.18
N LYS A 128 -7.60 -17.55 9.11
CA LYS A 128 -8.99 -17.58 9.61
C LYS A 128 -9.32 -16.32 10.41
N GLN A 129 -8.50 -15.96 11.39
CA GLN A 129 -8.73 -14.77 12.25
C GLN A 129 -8.77 -13.47 11.44
N LEU A 130 -8.02 -13.40 10.35
CA LEU A 130 -7.94 -12.21 9.49
C LEU A 130 -8.99 -12.20 8.37
N ASP A 131 -9.75 -13.29 8.18
CA ASP A 131 -10.67 -13.50 7.07
C ASP A 131 -9.99 -13.33 5.69
N VAL A 132 -8.87 -14.04 5.52
CA VAL A 132 -8.04 -13.96 4.30
C VAL A 132 -7.73 -15.38 3.80
N PRO A 133 -7.83 -15.66 2.49
CA PRO A 133 -7.40 -16.94 1.94
C PRO A 133 -5.94 -17.27 2.30
N TYR A 134 -5.68 -18.50 2.75
CA TYR A 134 -4.34 -18.95 3.16
C TYR A 134 -3.23 -18.58 2.16
N GLN A 135 -3.45 -18.85 0.86
CA GLN A 135 -2.48 -18.56 -0.19
C GLN A 135 -2.19 -17.06 -0.33
N ARG A 136 -3.18 -16.20 -0.05
CA ARG A 136 -3.02 -14.75 -0.06
C ARG A 136 -2.16 -14.29 1.11
N LEU A 137 -2.39 -14.82 2.31
CA LEU A 137 -1.58 -14.52 3.49
C LEU A 137 -0.13 -15.02 3.34
N ARG A 138 0.05 -16.24 2.84
CA ARG A 138 1.36 -16.84 2.54
C ARG A 138 2.18 -16.00 1.57
N ARG A 139 1.59 -15.60 0.43
CA ARG A 139 2.28 -14.76 -0.57
C ARG A 139 2.69 -13.40 -0.02
N LEU A 140 1.89 -12.87 0.91
CA LEU A 140 2.21 -11.63 1.60
C LEU A 140 3.34 -11.77 2.59
N GLU A 141 3.37 -12.83 3.41
CA GLU A 141 4.50 -13.08 4.32
C GLU A 141 5.83 -13.27 3.59
N ILE A 142 5.79 -13.87 2.39
CA ILE A 142 6.98 -14.10 1.55
C ILE A 142 7.37 -12.83 0.76
N GLY A 143 6.58 -11.77 0.81
CA GLY A 143 6.90 -10.49 0.16
C GLY A 143 6.62 -10.46 -1.35
N GLN A 144 5.92 -11.46 -1.90
CA GLN A 144 5.58 -11.51 -3.33
C GLN A 144 4.50 -10.49 -3.76
N ARG A 145 3.91 -9.75 -2.81
CA ARG A 145 2.94 -8.69 -3.12
C ARG A 145 2.95 -7.57 -2.08
N ALA A 146 3.45 -6.40 -2.45
CA ALA A 146 3.11 -5.14 -1.78
C ALA A 146 1.70 -4.74 -2.25
N GLY A 147 0.66 -5.26 -1.60
CA GLY A 147 -0.70 -4.76 -1.82
C GLY A 147 -0.86 -3.41 -1.09
N PRO A 148 -1.24 -2.32 -1.77
CA PRO A 148 -1.21 -0.97 -1.19
C PRO A 148 -2.33 -0.70 -0.16
N ASN A 149 -3.31 -1.59 -0.02
CA ASN A 149 -4.41 -1.46 0.96
C ASN A 149 -4.92 -2.84 1.34
N LEU A 150 -4.32 -3.43 2.38
CA LEU A 150 -4.82 -4.69 2.92
C LEU A 150 -5.45 -4.37 4.29
N PRO A 151 -6.79 -4.40 4.41
CA PRO A 151 -7.49 -4.01 5.63
C PRO A 151 -7.11 -4.86 6.86
N TYR A 152 -6.46 -6.01 6.65
CA TYR A 152 -6.02 -6.91 7.71
C TYR A 152 -4.62 -6.58 8.26
N GLN A 153 -3.79 -5.75 7.61
CA GLN A 153 -2.46 -5.41 8.15
C GLN A 153 -2.55 -4.64 9.46
N ARG A 154 -3.62 -3.85 9.67
CA ARG A 154 -3.96 -3.25 10.98
C ARG A 154 -4.47 -4.28 11.99
N LYS A 155 -5.18 -5.31 11.52
CA LYS A 155 -5.74 -6.39 12.37
C LYS A 155 -4.67 -7.35 12.91
N PHE A 156 -3.47 -7.37 12.31
CA PHE A 156 -2.36 -8.20 12.79
C PHE A 156 -1.97 -7.90 14.25
N ILE A 157 -2.13 -6.66 14.72
CA ILE A 157 -1.85 -6.25 16.11
C ILE A 157 -2.76 -6.98 17.11
N GLY A 158 -3.95 -7.43 16.68
CA GLY A 158 -4.93 -8.12 17.51
C GLY A 158 -4.93 -9.64 17.40
N LEU A 159 -3.87 -10.26 16.84
CA LEU A 159 -3.77 -11.72 16.80
C LEU A 159 -3.70 -12.28 18.22
N THR A 160 -4.58 -13.20 18.56
CA THR A 160 -4.60 -13.88 19.86
C THR A 160 -4.07 -15.30 19.72
N PRO A 161 -3.17 -15.75 20.62
CA PRO A 161 -2.80 -17.16 20.69
C PRO A 161 -4.05 -18.00 20.98
N GLN A 162 -4.30 -19.01 20.15
CA GLN A 162 -5.31 -20.02 20.43
C GLN A 162 -4.62 -21.27 21.00
N PRO A 163 -5.23 -21.97 21.97
CA PRO A 163 -4.67 -23.21 22.49
C PRO A 163 -4.58 -24.23 21.35
N ASN A 164 -3.36 -24.73 21.14
CA ASN A 164 -3.03 -25.59 20.01
C ASN A 164 -3.80 -26.93 20.13
N PRO A 165 -4.68 -27.31 19.17
CA PRO A 165 -5.42 -28.56 19.26
C PRO A 165 -4.51 -29.80 19.21
N THR A 166 -3.27 -29.68 18.73
CA THR A 166 -2.29 -30.77 18.68
C THR A 166 -1.51 -31.00 19.98
N GLN A 167 -1.66 -30.17 21.02
CA GLN A 167 -1.04 -30.46 22.33
C GLN A 167 -1.83 -31.47 23.18
N LYS A 168 -3.06 -31.84 22.78
CA LYS A 168 -3.91 -32.74 23.59
C LYS A 168 -3.49 -34.22 23.56
N ASN A 169 -2.54 -34.61 22.71
CA ASN A 169 -2.18 -36.03 22.47
C ASN A 169 -0.69 -36.35 22.71
N ARG A 170 -0.02 -35.68 23.65
CA ARG A 170 1.36 -36.03 24.04
C ARG A 170 1.53 -36.57 25.45
N SER A 171 0.45 -36.63 26.23
CA SER A 171 0.42 -37.13 27.61
C SER A 171 -0.14 -38.55 27.77
N LEU A 172 -0.41 -39.28 26.67
CA LEU A 172 -1.01 -40.64 26.71
C LEU A 172 -0.23 -41.73 25.95
N LEU A 173 1.07 -41.53 25.68
CA LEU A 173 1.89 -42.50 24.93
C LEU A 173 3.20 -42.90 25.65
N TRP A 174 3.17 -43.03 26.99
CA TRP A 174 4.32 -43.54 27.76
C TRP A 174 3.96 -44.57 28.84
N GLU A 175 2.99 -45.45 28.60
CA GLU A 175 2.85 -46.68 29.41
C GLU A 175 2.77 -47.91 28.50
N HIS A 176 3.93 -48.39 28.05
CA HIS A 176 4.11 -49.77 27.63
C HIS A 176 4.85 -50.52 28.75
N PRO A 177 4.30 -51.58 29.34
CA PRO A 177 5.04 -52.39 30.31
C PRO A 177 6.03 -53.31 29.58
N LEU A 178 7.28 -53.30 30.06
CA LEU A 178 8.35 -54.19 29.61
C LEU A 178 8.03 -55.66 29.96
N ARG A 179 8.49 -56.55 29.06
CA ARG A 179 8.39 -58.02 29.10
C ARG A 179 8.71 -58.62 30.48
N GLY A 180 7.83 -59.52 30.94
CA GLY A 180 8.10 -60.52 31.98
C GLY A 180 8.13 -61.93 31.37
N THR A 181 9.29 -62.56 31.48
CA THR A 181 9.66 -63.95 31.13
C THR A 181 8.73 -65.02 31.74
N ARG A 182 8.38 -66.06 30.98
CA ARG A 182 7.82 -67.32 31.53
C ARG A 182 8.96 -68.35 31.68
N PRO A 183 9.09 -69.04 32.83
CA PRO A 183 10.03 -70.13 32.96
C PRO A 183 9.44 -71.44 32.45
N THR A 184 10.30 -72.22 31.80
CA THR A 184 10.17 -73.63 31.44
C THR A 184 10.34 -74.49 32.70
N VAL A 185 9.42 -75.41 33.02
CA VAL A 185 9.75 -76.65 33.75
C VAL A 185 8.81 -77.79 33.33
N PHE A 186 9.42 -78.95 33.13
CA PHE A 186 8.89 -80.27 32.81
C PHE A 186 8.04 -80.90 33.93
N THR A 187 7.01 -81.67 33.58
CA THR A 187 6.94 -83.15 33.70
C THR A 187 5.60 -83.66 33.16
#